data_AF-A0A3D1AUS3-F1
#
_entry.id   AF-A0A3D1AUS3-F1
#
_cell.length_a   1.000
_cell.length_b   1.000
_cell.length_c   1.000
_cell.angle_alpha   90.00
_cell.angle_beta   90.00
_cell.angle_gamma   90.00
#
_symmetry.space_group_name_H-M   'P 1'
#
loop_
_entity.id
_entity.type
_entity.pdbx_description
1 polymer ?
#
loop_
_entity_poly.entity_id
_entity_poly.type
_entity_poly.pdbx_seq_one_letter_code
_entity_poly.pdbx_strand_id
1 'polypeptide(L)'
;MRLAFVRHVLRGYSYVFEGILSLMAIGVGSLAALSSNAALHIGWLPFDDHRVTGWLLGLGIAGLLCVLLALLGRFRILLFLFALSIAVILIKGLFLGSYTYAAPGDAKNAAYMVAGSLLAVLGSIPQMVPGRSRR
;
A
#
# COMPACT_ATOMS: atom_id res chain seq x y z
N MET A 1 -28.99 3.45 -6.67
CA MET A 1 -28.60 2.59 -5.51
C MET A 1 -27.35 1.74 -5.74
N ARG A 2 -27.15 1.08 -6.91
CA ARG A 2 -26.03 0.14 -7.13
C ARG A 2 -24.61 0.74 -7.03
N LEU A 3 -24.36 1.95 -7.55
CA LEU A 3 -23.01 2.56 -7.51
C LEU A 3 -22.55 2.99 -6.11
N ALA A 4 -23.46 3.48 -5.26
CA ALA A 4 -23.11 3.96 -3.91
C ALA A 4 -22.70 2.81 -2.97
N PHE A 5 -23.31 1.63 -3.17
CA PHE A 5 -22.96 0.40 -2.44
C PHE A 5 -21.59 -0.12 -2.85
N VAL A 6 -21.36 -0.30 -4.15
CA VAL A 6 -20.06 -0.71 -4.70
C VAL A 6 -18.95 0.20 -4.17
N ARG A 7 -19.21 1.50 -4.12
CA ARG A 7 -18.25 2.48 -3.59
C ARG A 7 -17.96 2.33 -2.09
N HIS A 8 -18.98 2.05 -1.27
CA HIS A 8 -18.75 1.77 0.15
C HIS A 8 -17.91 0.52 0.37
N VAL A 9 -18.16 -0.52 -0.42
CA VAL A 9 -17.38 -1.76 -0.40
C VAL A 9 -15.93 -1.50 -0.82
N LEU A 10 -15.69 -0.78 -1.92
CA LEU A 10 -14.33 -0.43 -2.36
C LEU A 10 -13.56 0.39 -1.32
N ARG A 11 -14.25 1.28 -0.60
CA ARG A 11 -13.65 2.03 0.52
C ARG A 11 -13.23 1.12 1.67
N GLY A 12 -14.12 0.23 2.09
CA GLY A 12 -13.80 -0.76 3.12
C GLY A 12 -12.61 -1.61 2.72
N TYR A 13 -12.59 -2.07 1.46
CA TYR A 13 -11.47 -2.82 0.89
C TYR A 13 -10.16 -2.03 0.96
N SER A 14 -10.16 -0.74 0.59
CA SER A 14 -8.94 0.10 0.61
C SER A 14 -8.36 0.23 2.02
N TYR A 15 -9.21 0.41 3.03
CA TYR A 15 -8.75 0.49 4.43
C TYR A 15 -8.18 -0.83 4.94
N VAL A 16 -8.83 -1.94 4.62
CA VAL A 16 -8.37 -3.28 5.03
C VAL A 16 -7.07 -3.63 4.31
N PHE A 17 -6.99 -3.38 3.01
CA PHE A 17 -5.80 -3.70 2.21
C PHE A 17 -4.57 -2.88 2.65
N GLU A 18 -4.71 -1.55 2.77
CA GLU A 18 -3.63 -0.69 3.25
C GLU A 18 -3.26 -0.99 4.71
N GLY A 19 -4.25 -1.29 5.56
CA GLY A 19 -4.01 -1.69 6.95
C GLY A 19 -3.22 -2.99 7.05
N ILE A 20 -3.58 -4.00 6.26
CA ILE A 20 -2.86 -5.28 6.21
C ILE A 20 -1.45 -5.07 5.65
N LEU A 21 -1.28 -4.33 4.56
CA LEU A 21 0.04 -4.05 3.99
C LEU A 21 0.93 -3.29 4.97
N SER A 22 0.37 -2.31 5.67
CA SER A 22 1.06 -1.55 6.71
C SER A 22 1.50 -2.47 7.86
N LEU A 23 0.60 -3.30 8.38
CA LEU A 23 0.94 -4.27 9.43
C LEU A 23 2.00 -5.27 8.97
N MET A 24 1.91 -5.74 7.72
CA MET A 24 2.90 -6.64 7.14
C MET A 24 4.27 -5.96 7.01
N ALA A 25 4.32 -4.70 6.56
CA ALA A 25 5.54 -3.92 6.47
C ALA A 25 6.19 -3.68 7.84
N ILE A 26 5.39 -3.38 8.87
CA ILE A 26 5.87 -3.28 10.26
C ILE A 26 6.37 -4.63 10.77
N GLY A 27 5.63 -5.72 10.51
CA GLY A 27 6.02 -7.07 10.93
C GLY A 27 7.35 -7.50 10.32
N VAL A 28 7.50 -7.37 9.00
CA VAL A 28 8.74 -7.70 8.30
C VAL A 28 9.88 -6.76 8.74
N GLY A 29 9.63 -5.45 8.83
CA GLY A 29 10.64 -4.48 9.27
C GLY A 29 11.10 -4.66 10.73
N SER A 30 10.20 -5.07 11.62
CA SER A 30 10.54 -5.33 13.03
C SER A 30 11.32 -6.63 13.19
N LEU A 31 10.95 -7.69 12.48
CA LEU A 31 11.75 -8.92 12.40
C LEU A 31 13.15 -8.66 11.83
N ALA A 32 13.24 -7.80 10.80
CA ALA A 32 14.51 -7.34 10.24
C ALA A 32 15.38 -6.62 11.28
N ALA A 33 14.78 -5.69 12.02
CA ALA A 33 15.48 -4.87 13.01
C ALA A 33 15.97 -5.69 14.22
N LEU A 34 15.22 -6.73 14.60
CA LEU A 34 15.59 -7.66 15.68
C LEU A 34 16.69 -8.63 15.25
N SER A 35 16.81 -8.91 13.96
CA SER A 35 17.81 -9.81 13.42
C SER A 35 19.12 -9.05 13.14
N SER A 36 19.99 -9.00 14.15
CA SER A 36 21.29 -8.26 14.17
C SER A 36 22.21 -8.53 12.96
N ASN A 37 21.95 -9.57 12.16
CA ASN A 37 22.78 -9.98 11.03
C ASN A 37 22.01 -10.12 9.71
N ALA A 38 20.74 -9.72 9.65
CA ALA A 38 19.93 -9.82 8.43
C ALA A 38 19.92 -8.47 7.70
N ALA A 39 20.93 -8.25 6.85
CA ALA A 39 20.75 -7.32 5.74
C ALA A 39 19.57 -7.85 4.90
N LEU A 40 18.42 -7.18 5.00
CA LEU A 40 17.19 -7.68 4.42
C LEU A 40 17.21 -7.35 2.93
N HIS A 41 17.85 -8.25 2.17
CA HIS A 41 17.97 -8.17 0.72
C HIS A 41 16.63 -8.50 0.08
N ILE A 42 15.78 -7.48 -0.03
CA ILE A 42 14.59 -7.57 -0.86
C ILE A 42 15.00 -7.09 -2.26
N GLY A 43 15.49 -8.00 -3.09
CA GLY A 43 16.01 -7.70 -4.43
C GLY A 43 15.00 -7.03 -5.38
N TRP A 44 13.72 -6.94 -5.01
CA TRP A 44 12.72 -6.18 -5.75
C TRP A 44 12.52 -4.74 -5.25
N LEU A 45 12.90 -4.35 -4.03
CA LEU A 45 12.72 -2.94 -3.62
C LEU A 45 13.78 -2.04 -4.27
N PRO A 46 13.40 -0.85 -4.76
CA PRO A 46 14.34 0.08 -5.39
C PRO A 46 15.20 0.87 -4.39
N PHE A 47 15.30 0.42 -3.13
CA PHE A 47 15.99 1.12 -2.05
C PHE A 47 17.20 0.30 -1.59
N ASP A 48 18.29 0.97 -1.21
CA ASP A 48 19.53 0.30 -0.74
C ASP A 48 19.28 -0.63 0.45
N ASP A 49 19.92 -1.79 0.44
CA ASP A 49 19.74 -2.88 1.42
C ASP A 49 19.85 -2.43 2.89
N HIS A 50 20.71 -1.44 3.17
CA HIS A 50 20.90 -0.90 4.52
C HIS A 50 19.77 0.02 4.99
N ARG A 51 18.94 0.51 4.06
CA ARG A 51 17.82 1.43 4.34
C ARG A 51 16.46 0.76 4.19
N VAL A 52 16.39 -0.43 3.58
CA VAL A 52 15.13 -1.19 3.36
C VAL A 52 14.35 -1.36 4.66
N THR A 53 15.01 -1.73 5.76
CA THR A 53 14.37 -1.90 7.07
C THR A 53 13.72 -0.61 7.58
N GLY A 54 14.44 0.52 7.50
CA GLY A 54 13.93 1.83 7.91
C GLY A 54 12.76 2.30 7.04
N TRP A 55 12.85 2.06 5.72
CA TRP A 55 11.77 2.35 4.79
C TRP A 55 10.53 1.47 5.03
N LEU A 56 10.69 0.18 5.30
CA LEU A 56 9.56 -0.71 5.62
C LEU A 56 8.85 -0.28 6.90
N LEU A 57 9.60 0.02 7.95
CA LEU A 57 9.04 0.52 9.20
C LEU A 57 8.36 1.89 8.99
N GLY A 58 9.01 2.79 8.26
CA GLY A 58 8.48 4.12 7.95
C GLY A 58 7.20 4.06 7.11
N LEU A 59 7.19 3.28 6.02
CA LEU A 59 6.01 3.05 5.17
C LEU A 59 4.91 2.35 5.96
N GLY A 60 5.25 1.36 6.78
CA GLY A 60 4.33 0.68 7.67
C GLY A 60 3.63 1.66 8.61
N ILE A 61 4.39 2.45 9.38
CA ILE A 61 3.83 3.44 10.30
C ILE A 61 3.04 4.52 9.55
N ALA A 62 3.56 5.04 8.43
CA ALA A 62 2.88 6.04 7.62
C ALA A 62 1.54 5.51 7.06
N GLY A 63 1.51 4.26 6.60
CA GLY A 63 0.29 3.60 6.13
C GLY A 63 -0.72 3.42 7.26
N LEU A 64 -0.27 3.02 8.45
CA LEU A 64 -1.14 2.87 9.62
C LEU A 64 -1.74 4.21 10.03
N LEU A 65 -0.93 5.27 10.05
CA LEU A 65 -1.38 6.63 10.29
C LEU A 65 -2.38 7.07 9.22
N CYS A 66 -2.14 6.80 7.94
CA CYS A 66 -3.09 7.12 6.87
C CYS A 66 -4.43 6.41 7.06
N VAL A 67 -4.42 5.12 7.43
CA VAL A 67 -5.64 4.33 7.72
C VAL A 67 -6.38 4.89 8.93
N LEU A 68 -5.67 5.20 10.01
CA LEU A 68 -6.25 5.83 11.20
C LEU A 68 -6.86 7.19 10.88
N LEU A 69 -6.14 8.07 10.17
CA LEU A 69 -6.66 9.38 9.77
C LEU A 69 -7.91 9.24 8.88
N ALA A 70 -7.89 8.28 7.95
CA ALA A 70 -9.03 8.00 7.09
C ALA A 70 -10.25 7.45 7.85
N LEU A 71 -10.03 6.62 8.88
CA LEU A 71 -11.06 6.16 9.84
C LEU A 71 -11.65 7.32 10.63
N LEU A 72 -10.83 8.26 11.10
CA LEU A 72 -11.27 9.51 11.73
C LEU A 72 -11.98 10.46 10.74
N GLY A 73 -12.05 10.11 9.45
CA GLY A 73 -12.69 10.91 8.41
C GLY A 73 -11.91 12.15 7.99
N ARG A 74 -10.68 12.34 8.49
CA ARG A 74 -9.81 13.49 8.24
C ARG A 74 -8.75 13.11 7.19
N PHE A 75 -8.37 14.02 6.30
CA PHE A 75 -7.25 13.82 5.36
C PHE A 75 -7.34 12.56 4.48
N ARG A 76 -8.54 12.25 3.96
CA ARG A 76 -8.76 11.10 3.06
C ARG A 76 -7.86 11.09 1.80
N ILE A 77 -7.37 12.26 1.38
CA ILE A 77 -6.43 12.39 0.25
C ILE A 77 -5.06 11.76 0.56
N LEU A 78 -4.66 11.67 1.85
CA LEU A 78 -3.40 11.06 2.25
C LEU A 78 -3.42 9.55 2.01
N LEU A 79 -4.53 8.88 2.31
CA LEU A 79 -4.66 7.44 2.01
C LEU A 79 -4.59 7.17 0.51
N PHE A 80 -5.07 8.10 -0.33
CA PHE A 80 -4.96 7.99 -1.78
C PHE A 80 -3.52 8.16 -2.25
N LEU A 81 -2.83 9.20 -1.77
CA LEU A 81 -1.42 9.43 -2.07
C LEU A 81 -0.53 8.27 -1.59
N PHE A 82 -0.85 7.71 -0.43
CA PHE A 82 -0.15 6.56 0.13
C PHE A 82 -0.37 5.30 -0.70
N ALA A 83 -1.63 4.95 -1.00
CA ALA A 83 -1.96 3.82 -1.86
C ALA A 83 -1.33 3.94 -3.25
N LEU A 84 -1.29 5.14 -3.81
CA LEU A 84 -0.63 5.41 -5.08
C LEU A 84 0.89 5.21 -4.97
N SER A 85 1.49 5.66 -3.89
CA SER A 85 2.93 5.45 -3.64
C SER A 85 3.27 3.97 -3.52
N ILE A 86 2.46 3.20 -2.80
CA ILE A 86 2.58 1.73 -2.68
C ILE A 86 2.46 1.07 -4.07
N ALA A 87 1.46 1.45 -4.87
CA ALA A 87 1.27 0.93 -6.21
C ALA A 87 2.50 1.21 -7.10
N VAL A 88 3.04 2.42 -7.05
CA VAL A 88 4.25 2.80 -7.80
C VAL A 88 5.46 1.99 -7.34
N ILE A 89 5.64 1.80 -6.03
CA ILE A 89 6.75 1.00 -5.47
C ILE A 89 6.62 -0.47 -5.91
N LEU A 90 5.42 -1.04 -5.85
CA LEU A 90 5.17 -2.42 -6.28
C LEU A 90 5.41 -2.61 -7.78
N ILE A 91 4.88 -1.71 -8.62
CA ILE A 91 5.09 -1.76 -10.07
C ILE A 91 6.58 -1.62 -10.39
N LYS A 92 7.24 -0.64 -9.76
CA LYS A 92 8.66 -0.41 -9.99
C LYS A 92 9.50 -1.57 -9.50
N GLY A 93 9.17 -2.14 -8.36
CA GLY A 93 9.96 -3.18 -7.76
C GLY A 93 9.78 -4.56 -8.40
N LEU A 94 8.52 -4.94 -8.67
CA LEU A 94 8.22 -6.25 -9.25
C LEU A 94 8.40 -6.30 -10.76
N PHE A 95 8.00 -5.26 -11.50
CA PHE A 95 8.02 -5.30 -12.97
C PHE A 95 9.21 -4.58 -13.59
N LEU A 96 9.70 -3.49 -12.99
CA LEU A 96 10.82 -2.70 -13.52
C LEU A 96 12.16 -3.03 -12.82
N GLY A 97 12.14 -3.87 -11.78
CA GLY A 97 13.34 -4.35 -11.09
C GLY A 97 13.88 -5.63 -11.71
N SER A 98 15.15 -5.95 -11.42
CA SER A 98 15.81 -7.20 -11.81
C SER A 98 15.38 -8.40 -10.96
N TYR A 99 14.10 -8.49 -10.59
CA TYR A 99 13.60 -9.59 -9.76
C TYR A 99 13.29 -10.80 -10.63
N THR A 100 14.11 -11.84 -10.49
CA THR A 100 13.89 -13.12 -11.17
C THR A 100 12.91 -13.95 -10.35
N TYR A 101 11.73 -14.21 -10.92
CA TYR A 101 10.74 -15.09 -10.30
C TYR A 101 11.26 -16.54 -10.30
N ALA A 102 11.38 -17.14 -9.11
CA ALA A 102 11.89 -18.50 -8.96
C ALA A 102 10.88 -19.56 -9.48
N ALA A 103 9.58 -19.29 -9.36
CA ALA A 103 8.52 -20.17 -9.86
C ALA A 103 7.47 -19.41 -10.70
N PRO A 104 6.81 -20.06 -11.69
CA PRO A 104 5.74 -19.47 -12.48
C PRO A 104 4.54 -18.96 -11.66
N GLY A 105 4.36 -19.49 -10.44
CA GLY A 105 3.32 -19.07 -9.50
C GLY A 105 3.59 -17.71 -8.84
N ASP A 106 4.86 -17.34 -8.65
CA ASP A 106 5.24 -16.13 -7.94
C ASP A 106 4.89 -14.87 -8.74
N ALA A 107 5.05 -14.92 -10.06
CA ALA A 107 4.67 -13.84 -10.97
C ALA A 107 3.14 -13.59 -10.96
N LYS A 108 2.32 -14.62 -10.76
CA LYS A 108 0.86 -14.46 -10.63
C LYS A 108 0.47 -13.81 -9.31
N ASN A 109 1.08 -14.24 -8.20
CA ASN A 109 0.84 -13.66 -6.88
C ASN A 109 1.26 -12.19 -6.83
N ALA A 110 2.41 -11.88 -7.43
CA ALA A 110 2.90 -10.54 -7.69
C ALA A 110 1.89 -9.67 -8.44
N ALA A 111 1.36 -10.17 -9.56
CA ALA A 111 0.34 -9.48 -10.34
C ALA A 111 -0.95 -9.26 -9.54
N TYR A 112 -1.37 -10.22 -8.72
CA TYR A 112 -2.52 -10.05 -7.83
C TYR A 112 -2.28 -8.99 -6.74
N MET A 113 -1.08 -8.89 -6.18
CA MET A 113 -0.75 -7.81 -5.23
C MET A 113 -0.82 -6.44 -5.89
N VAL A 114 -0.28 -6.30 -7.11
CA VAL A 114 -0.36 -5.04 -7.87
C VAL A 114 -1.80 -4.70 -8.22
N ALA A 115 -2.58 -5.68 -8.69
CA ALA A 115 -4.00 -5.49 -8.99
C ALA A 115 -4.79 -5.07 -7.73
N GLY A 116 -4.53 -5.71 -6.58
CA GLY A 116 -5.13 -5.34 -5.30
C GLY A 116 -4.76 -3.92 -4.85
N SER A 117 -3.51 -3.52 -5.04
CA SER A 117 -3.05 -2.15 -4.76
C SER A 117 -3.72 -1.12 -5.67
N LEU A 118 -3.87 -1.40 -6.97
CA LEU A 118 -4.61 -0.54 -7.88
C LEU A 118 -6.10 -0.43 -7.49
N LEU A 119 -6.71 -1.53 -7.05
CA LEU A 119 -8.09 -1.50 -6.52
C LEU A 119 -8.20 -0.67 -5.24
N ALA A 120 -7.19 -0.71 -4.36
CA ALA A 120 -7.12 0.13 -3.17
C ALA A 120 -6.94 1.62 -3.54
N VAL A 121 -6.16 1.94 -4.57
CA VAL A 121 -6.06 3.31 -5.12
C VAL A 121 -7.43 3.79 -5.59
N LEU A 122 -8.14 2.97 -6.37
CA LEU A 122 -9.47 3.30 -6.89
C LEU A 122 -10.51 3.49 -5.77
N GLY A 123 -10.48 2.66 -4.73
CA GLY A 123 -11.38 2.81 -3.58
C GLY A 123 -11.04 3.97 -2.66
N SER A 124 -9.79 4.45 -2.70
CA SER A 124 -9.30 5.60 -1.93
C SER A 124 -9.59 6.96 -2.57
N ILE A 125 -10.04 7.01 -3.84
CA ILE A 125 -10.28 8.27 -4.56
C ILE A 125 -11.17 9.22 -3.73
N PRO A 126 -10.63 10.39 -3.33
CA PRO A 126 -11.38 11.39 -2.58
C PRO A 126 -12.35 12.07 -3.51
N GLN A 127 -13.63 11.70 -3.44
CA GLN A 127 -14.66 12.47 -4.11
C GLN A 127 -14.83 13.79 -3.37
N MET A 128 -14.35 14.87 -3.99
CA MET A 128 -14.87 16.21 -3.76
C MET A 128 -16.37 16.11 -4.00
N VAL A 129 -17.14 16.18 -2.92
CA VAL A 129 -18.58 16.44 -3.01
C VAL A 129 -18.68 17.75 -3.79
N PRO A 130 -19.26 17.78 -5.00
CA PRO A 130 -19.50 19.06 -5.67
C PRO A 130 -20.28 19.89 -4.68
N GLY A 131 -19.68 20.99 -4.23
CA GLY A 131 -20.33 21.94 -3.35
C GLY A 131 -21.67 22.23 -3.97
N ARG A 132 -22.74 21.87 -3.26
CA ARG A 132 -24.10 22.19 -3.64
C ARG A 132 -24.16 23.72 -3.59
N SER A 133 -23.87 24.37 -4.71
CA SER A 133 -24.13 25.78 -4.94
C SER A 133 -25.63 25.94 -4.91
N ARG A 134 -26.18 26.04 -3.70
CA ARG A 134 -27.46 26.66 -3.44
C ARG A 134 -27.21 28.17 -3.48
N ARG A 135 -27.51 28.79 -4.61
CA ARG A 135 -28.22 30.07 -4.69
C ARG A 135 -29.00 30.09 -5.99
#